data_AF-A0A6G1RJZ4-F1
#
_entry.id   AF-A0A6G1RJZ4-F1
#
_cell.length_a   1.000
_cell.length_b   1.000
_cell.length_c   1.000
_cell.angle_alpha   90.00
_cell.angle_beta   90.00
_cell.angle_gamma   90.00
#
_symmetry.space_group_name_H-M   'P 1'
#
loop_
_entity.id
_entity.type
_entity.pdbx_description
1 polymer ?
#
loop_
_entity_poly.entity_id
_entity_poly.type
_entity_poly.pdbx_seq_one_letter_code
_entity_poly.pdbx_strand_id
1 'polypeptide(L)'
;MHQAEEFNLLPCPECKRNQVKIDGSPLYLHIGEVIDGVDMRAEVGLLTRNILIQGEMEDSCYEQNQCQFFSFDTFGGHIKILRNFSSVHMSGVELKNMGQQILGSYPVHFHLAADVDERGGYERPTYLDNLSIHHCFSRCVAIHGTHGLLVKDTIGYDTLGHCFFLEDGTEQRNTFYHNLGLLTRSGTILPSDRNEAMCLAIRSHVYGSYVPVPSTDCMAVSTFWIANPNNNLIENAAAGAQDVGIWYIFHRVPTGQSEGQYPEGRAEHTPLGVFYNNRVHSNFKAGLFIGKGVKTTRASADDPREYLTVDNARFHPHQDADPEKPRVPAVIDGLIAFKNNDHGAWARGGDIIFRNSGFSDNGIGLTLASTSGEYIVIAEYFLLDGRS
;
A
#
# COMPACT_ATOMS: atom_id res chain seq x y z
N MET A 1 -16.83 4.60 1.93
CA MET A 1 -15.97 4.44 3.12
C MET A 1 -14.95 5.58 3.17
N HIS A 2 -15.42 6.83 3.25
CA HIS A 2 -14.55 8.00 3.38
C HIS A 2 -14.93 8.67 4.70
N GLN A 3 -14.32 8.18 5.78
CA GLN A 3 -14.65 8.59 7.16
C GLN A 3 -13.45 9.17 7.91
N ALA A 4 -12.32 9.37 7.21
CA ALA A 4 -11.24 10.20 7.74
C ALA A 4 -11.68 11.66 7.73
N GLU A 5 -11.26 12.42 8.75
CA GLU A 5 -11.67 13.81 8.95
C GLU A 5 -10.46 14.65 9.35
N GLU A 6 -10.47 15.91 8.92
CA GLU A 6 -9.44 16.89 9.22
C GLU A 6 -9.97 17.97 10.14
N PHE A 7 -9.15 18.36 11.11
CA PHE A 7 -9.46 19.44 12.04
C PHE A 7 -8.26 20.35 12.22
N ASN A 8 -8.53 21.64 12.41
CA ASN A 8 -7.52 22.56 12.92
C ASN A 8 -7.28 22.27 14.40
N LEU A 9 -6.01 22.31 14.83
CA LEU A 9 -5.66 22.15 16.24
C LEU A 9 -5.74 23.49 16.97
N LEU A 10 -6.32 23.47 18.17
CA LEU A 10 -6.39 24.62 19.06
C LEU A 10 -5.33 24.51 20.16
N PRO A 11 -4.80 25.64 20.66
CA PRO A 11 -3.99 25.64 21.87
C PRO A 11 -4.72 24.95 23.03
N CYS A 12 -4.02 24.04 23.70
CA CYS A 12 -4.56 23.30 24.83
C CYS A 12 -3.51 23.15 25.95
N PRO A 13 -3.23 24.21 26.73
CA PRO A 13 -2.30 24.14 27.86
C PRO A 13 -2.68 23.08 28.91
N GLU A 14 -3.95 22.70 28.96
CA GLU A 14 -4.54 21.70 29.85
C GLU A 14 -4.43 20.26 29.34
N CYS A 15 -4.10 20.04 28.06
CA CYS A 15 -4.07 18.72 27.46
C CYS A 15 -2.92 17.87 28.02
N LYS A 16 -3.19 16.59 28.28
CA LYS A 16 -2.13 15.60 28.52
C LYS A 16 -1.30 15.39 27.25
N ARG A 17 -0.12 14.76 27.39
CA ARG A 17 0.78 14.42 26.28
C ARG A 17 0.16 13.62 25.13
N ASN A 18 -0.99 12.99 25.35
CA ASN A 18 -1.73 12.15 24.40
C ASN A 18 -3.12 12.71 24.11
N GLN A 19 -3.33 14.01 24.33
CA GLN A 19 -4.59 14.69 24.05
C GLN A 19 -4.32 15.88 23.15
N VAL A 20 -5.23 16.11 22.21
CA VAL A 20 -5.26 17.29 21.36
C VAL A 20 -6.63 17.93 21.46
N LYS A 21 -6.69 19.24 21.25
CA LYS A 21 -7.94 20.00 21.16
C LYS A 21 -8.15 20.36 19.71
N ILE A 22 -9.30 19.98 19.17
CA ILE A 22 -9.67 20.23 17.78
C ILE A 22 -10.68 21.37 17.71
N ASP A 23 -10.64 22.11 16.60
CA ASP A 23 -11.65 23.09 16.24
C ASP A 23 -12.79 22.39 15.48
N GLY A 24 -13.96 22.30 16.11
CA GLY A 24 -15.13 21.61 15.56
C GLY A 24 -15.49 20.32 16.30
N SER A 25 -16.29 19.49 15.65
CA SER A 25 -16.75 18.20 16.20
C SER A 25 -16.74 17.15 15.09
N PRO A 26 -16.25 15.92 15.35
CA PRO A 26 -16.25 14.87 14.35
C PRO A 26 -17.67 14.49 13.90
N LEU A 27 -17.83 14.31 12.60
CA LEU A 27 -19.05 13.84 11.96
C LEU A 27 -19.21 12.33 12.12
N TYR A 28 -18.10 11.59 12.09
CA TYR A 28 -18.09 10.14 12.21
C TYR A 28 -17.68 9.69 13.62
N LEU A 29 -18.10 8.48 13.97
CA LEU A 29 -17.70 7.86 15.23
C LEU A 29 -16.25 7.37 15.15
N HIS A 30 -15.39 8.00 15.96
CA HIS A 30 -14.02 7.56 16.20
C HIS A 30 -13.94 6.90 17.56
N ILE A 31 -13.53 5.63 17.60
CA ILE A 31 -13.39 4.89 18.86
C ILE A 31 -12.17 5.44 19.61
N GLY A 32 -12.32 5.67 20.92
CA GLY A 32 -11.29 6.25 21.79
C GLY A 32 -10.73 5.27 22.83
N GLU A 33 -11.16 4.01 22.81
CA GLU A 33 -10.80 3.00 23.80
C GLU A 33 -10.48 1.63 23.20
N VAL A 34 -9.90 0.76 24.02
CA VAL A 34 -9.70 -0.66 23.69
C VAL A 34 -11.01 -1.38 23.97
N ILE A 35 -11.54 -2.09 22.98
CA ILE A 35 -12.83 -2.80 23.07
C ILE A 35 -12.55 -4.29 22.94
N ASP A 36 -13.04 -5.07 23.89
CA ASP A 36 -12.89 -6.53 23.96
C ASP A 36 -11.43 -7.02 23.87
N GLY A 37 -10.46 -6.18 24.23
CA GLY A 37 -9.03 -6.50 24.16
C GLY A 37 -8.37 -6.20 22.81
N VAL A 38 -9.14 -5.71 21.82
CA VAL A 38 -8.62 -5.16 20.57
C VAL A 38 -8.55 -3.65 20.67
N ASP A 39 -7.36 -3.10 20.42
CA ASP A 39 -7.18 -1.66 20.38
C ASP A 39 -7.74 -1.10 19.07
N MET A 40 -8.99 -0.64 19.14
CA MET A 40 -9.73 -0.04 18.02
C MET A 40 -9.68 1.49 18.03
N ARG A 41 -8.78 2.09 18.82
CA ARG A 41 -8.63 3.55 18.88
C ARG A 41 -8.34 4.12 17.49
N ALA A 42 -8.98 5.24 17.18
CA ALA A 42 -8.79 5.93 15.90
C ALA A 42 -7.34 6.40 15.73
N GLU A 43 -6.88 6.32 14.49
CA GLU A 43 -5.57 6.82 14.09
C GLU A 43 -5.59 8.35 14.00
N VAL A 44 -4.52 8.99 14.47
CA VAL A 44 -4.39 10.45 14.47
C VAL A 44 -3.03 10.82 13.88
N GLY A 45 -3.05 11.58 12.78
CA GLY A 45 -1.84 12.07 12.10
C GLY A 45 -1.75 13.59 12.10
N LEU A 46 -0.58 14.15 12.41
CA LEU A 46 -0.31 15.58 12.26
C LEU A 46 0.13 15.87 10.82
N LEU A 47 -0.70 16.59 10.07
CA LEU A 47 -0.46 16.85 8.65
C LEU A 47 0.56 17.96 8.40
N THR A 48 0.53 19.04 9.19
CA THR A 48 1.34 20.23 8.90
C THR A 48 2.78 20.11 9.38
N ARG A 49 3.72 20.62 8.58
CA ARG A 49 5.16 20.67 8.91
C ARG A 49 5.75 22.06 8.62
N ASN A 50 6.95 22.32 9.13
CA ASN A 50 7.64 23.60 8.90
C ASN A 50 8.22 23.73 7.48
N ILE A 51 8.39 22.61 6.77
CA ILE A 51 8.88 22.58 5.39
C ILE A 51 7.73 22.04 4.53
N LEU A 52 7.13 22.91 3.72
CA LEU A 52 6.07 22.56 2.78
C LEU A 52 6.63 22.61 1.35
N ILE A 53 6.50 21.50 0.63
CA ILE A 53 6.72 21.39 -0.81
C ILE A 53 5.37 21.08 -1.43
N GLN A 54 4.89 21.96 -2.32
CA GLN A 54 3.60 21.77 -2.98
C GLN A 54 3.60 22.14 -4.45
N GLY A 55 2.75 21.47 -5.22
CA GLY A 55 2.39 21.89 -6.57
C GLY A 55 1.50 23.14 -6.54
N GLU A 56 1.73 24.04 -7.48
CA GLU A 56 0.80 25.12 -7.81
C GLU A 56 -0.36 24.52 -8.62
N MET A 57 -1.60 24.83 -8.23
CA MET A 57 -2.79 24.21 -8.79
C MET A 57 -3.69 25.23 -9.46
N GLU A 58 -4.33 24.82 -10.53
CA GLU A 58 -5.44 25.57 -11.13
C GLU A 58 -6.73 25.41 -10.29
N ASP A 59 -7.62 26.42 -10.36
CA ASP A 59 -8.88 26.44 -9.62
C ASP A 59 -9.86 25.33 -10.05
N SER A 60 -9.66 24.74 -11.23
CA SER A 60 -10.52 23.71 -11.79
C SER A 60 -9.75 22.78 -12.73
N CYS A 61 -10.33 21.62 -13.00
CA CYS A 61 -9.76 20.70 -14.00
C CYS A 61 -9.84 21.31 -15.41
N TYR A 62 -8.80 21.10 -16.22
CA TYR A 62 -8.67 21.59 -17.59
C TYR A 62 -8.40 20.46 -18.59
N GLU A 63 -8.61 20.72 -19.88
CA GLU A 63 -8.47 19.72 -20.94
C GLU A 63 -7.13 18.95 -20.86
N GLN A 64 -7.17 17.64 -21.08
CA GLN A 64 -6.06 16.68 -20.94
C GLN A 64 -5.66 16.27 -19.51
N ASN A 65 -6.33 16.78 -18.48
CA ASN A 65 -6.05 16.44 -17.07
C ASN A 65 -7.06 15.43 -16.47
N GLN A 66 -7.51 14.45 -17.26
CA GLN A 66 -8.44 13.40 -16.83
C GLN A 66 -9.77 13.93 -16.24
N CYS A 67 -10.28 15.07 -16.72
CA CYS A 67 -11.48 15.71 -16.17
C CYS A 67 -12.76 14.89 -16.29
N GLN A 68 -12.78 13.84 -17.12
CA GLN A 68 -13.89 12.89 -17.12
C GLN A 68 -14.00 12.07 -15.82
N PHE A 69 -12.95 12.03 -15.00
CA PHE A 69 -12.92 11.28 -13.73
C PHE A 69 -12.67 12.16 -12.50
N PHE A 70 -11.98 13.29 -12.66
CA PHE A 70 -11.65 14.20 -11.56
C PHE A 70 -12.16 15.60 -11.84
N SER A 71 -12.80 16.23 -10.85
CA SER A 71 -13.31 17.60 -10.97
C SER A 71 -12.28 18.68 -10.60
N PHE A 72 -11.04 18.28 -10.31
CA PHE A 72 -9.96 19.11 -9.82
C PHE A 72 -8.69 18.85 -10.63
N ASP A 73 -7.74 19.80 -10.58
CA ASP A 73 -6.44 19.67 -11.21
C ASP A 73 -5.63 18.52 -10.59
N THR A 74 -5.15 17.59 -11.42
CA THR A 74 -4.33 16.45 -10.98
C THR A 74 -2.86 16.57 -11.41
N PHE A 75 -2.39 17.76 -11.77
CA PHE A 75 -1.03 18.00 -12.26
C PHE A 75 -0.13 18.65 -11.19
N GLY A 76 0.16 17.91 -10.12
CA GLY A 76 1.01 18.38 -9.04
C GLY A 76 2.52 18.35 -9.34
N GLY A 77 3.33 18.81 -8.37
CA GLY A 77 4.79 18.66 -8.40
C GLY A 77 5.24 17.21 -8.14
N HIS A 78 6.48 16.83 -8.46
CA HIS A 78 7.00 15.49 -8.18
C HIS A 78 8.49 15.51 -7.82
N ILE A 79 8.94 14.54 -7.00
CA ILE A 79 10.35 14.37 -6.63
C ILE A 79 10.81 13.00 -7.10
N LYS A 80 11.89 12.97 -7.89
CA LYS A 80 12.51 11.74 -8.39
C LYS A 80 13.97 11.65 -7.96
N ILE A 81 14.29 10.62 -7.21
CA ILE A 81 15.63 10.27 -6.77
C ILE A 81 16.14 9.16 -7.68
N LEU A 82 17.22 9.45 -8.40
CA LEU A 82 17.87 8.51 -9.33
C LEU A 82 19.11 7.91 -8.68
N ARG A 83 19.62 6.81 -9.24
CA ARG A 83 20.91 6.21 -8.84
C ARG A 83 22.07 7.22 -8.80
N ASN A 84 23.12 6.84 -8.08
CA ASN A 84 24.40 7.56 -7.95
C ASN A 84 24.30 8.91 -7.23
N PHE A 85 23.30 9.11 -6.36
CA PHE A 85 23.32 10.25 -5.43
C PHE A 85 24.37 10.01 -4.34
N SER A 86 24.95 11.09 -3.79
CA SER A 86 25.92 10.95 -2.68
C SER A 86 25.24 10.74 -1.33
N SER A 87 24.12 11.44 -1.08
CA SER A 87 23.35 11.32 0.16
C SER A 87 21.93 11.87 -0.07
N VAL A 88 20.91 11.14 0.38
CA VAL A 88 19.52 11.61 0.41
C VAL A 88 18.92 11.21 1.75
N HIS A 89 18.38 12.20 2.46
CA HIS A 89 17.69 12.05 3.74
C HIS A 89 16.58 13.11 3.79
N MET A 90 15.32 12.69 3.86
CA MET A 90 14.18 13.61 3.93
C MET A 90 13.51 13.46 5.29
N SER A 91 13.42 14.56 6.05
CA SER A 91 12.90 14.52 7.42
C SER A 91 11.96 15.70 7.71
N GLY A 92 10.77 15.43 8.26
CA GLY A 92 9.86 16.48 8.71
C GLY A 92 9.33 17.39 7.60
N VAL A 93 9.10 16.82 6.41
CA VAL A 93 8.63 17.55 5.22
C VAL A 93 7.14 17.26 4.97
N GLU A 94 6.37 18.30 4.71
CA GLU A 94 4.99 18.25 4.21
C GLU A 94 5.02 18.31 2.68
N LEU A 95 4.33 17.38 2.04
CA LEU A 95 4.15 17.27 0.61
C LEU A 95 2.65 17.34 0.32
N LYS A 96 2.22 18.41 -0.36
CA LYS A 96 0.82 18.67 -0.66
C LYS A 96 0.62 18.95 -2.15
N ASN A 97 -0.48 18.51 -2.75
CA ASN A 97 -0.74 18.75 -4.18
C ASN A 97 0.44 18.25 -5.06
N MET A 98 1.00 17.09 -4.69
CA MET A 98 2.12 16.47 -5.40
C MET A 98 1.63 15.22 -6.14
N GLY A 99 2.43 14.72 -7.07
CA GLY A 99 2.06 13.61 -7.95
C GLY A 99 1.17 14.05 -9.12
N GLN A 100 1.10 13.19 -10.13
CA GLN A 100 0.30 13.43 -11.34
C GLN A 100 -0.36 12.14 -11.83
N GLN A 101 -1.49 12.19 -12.53
CA GLN A 101 -2.05 11.01 -13.21
C GLN A 101 -1.24 10.58 -14.47
N ILE A 102 0.09 10.63 -14.36
CA ILE A 102 1.12 10.31 -15.36
C ILE A 102 2.13 9.38 -14.69
N LEU A 103 2.46 8.27 -15.38
CA LEU A 103 3.39 7.26 -14.87
C LEU A 103 4.75 7.89 -14.52
N GLY A 104 5.27 7.61 -13.32
CA GLY A 104 6.58 8.05 -12.85
C GLY A 104 6.66 9.47 -12.25
N SER A 105 5.53 10.17 -12.11
CA SER A 105 5.42 11.51 -11.50
C SER A 105 4.75 11.43 -10.13
N TYR A 106 5.53 11.18 -9.07
CA TYR A 106 5.03 10.92 -7.71
C TYR A 106 5.60 11.92 -6.67
N PRO A 107 4.95 12.14 -5.51
CA PRO A 107 5.46 13.02 -4.47
C PRO A 107 6.87 12.66 -4.02
N VAL A 108 7.14 11.36 -3.83
CA VAL A 108 8.48 10.81 -3.61
C VAL A 108 8.66 9.54 -4.44
N HIS A 109 9.62 9.56 -5.36
CA HIS A 109 9.92 8.42 -6.25
C HIS A 109 11.40 8.07 -6.19
N PHE A 110 11.75 6.94 -5.58
CA PHE A 110 13.06 6.33 -5.74
C PHE A 110 13.06 5.46 -6.98
N HIS A 111 13.70 5.96 -8.04
CA HIS A 111 13.65 5.35 -9.37
C HIS A 111 14.98 4.72 -9.74
N LEU A 112 15.01 3.39 -9.72
CA LEU A 112 16.17 2.55 -10.03
C LEU A 112 17.43 2.96 -9.26
N ALA A 113 17.28 3.30 -7.97
CA ALA A 113 18.38 3.77 -7.14
C ALA A 113 19.30 2.63 -6.63
N ALA A 114 18.94 1.37 -6.90
CA ALA A 114 19.63 0.17 -6.42
C ALA A 114 19.67 0.10 -4.89
N ASP A 115 20.73 -0.46 -4.30
CA ASP A 115 20.90 -0.56 -2.85
C ASP A 115 21.18 0.83 -2.26
N VAL A 116 20.33 1.32 -1.36
CA VAL A 116 20.46 2.64 -0.69
C VAL A 116 20.79 2.52 0.81
N ASP A 117 21.17 1.32 1.23
CA ASP A 117 21.62 0.95 2.57
C ASP A 117 23.15 0.71 2.61
N GLU A 118 23.64 0.10 3.68
CA GLU A 118 25.04 -0.28 3.85
C GLU A 118 25.54 -1.21 2.73
N ARG A 119 24.67 -2.02 2.10
CA ARG A 119 25.06 -2.89 0.96
C ARG A 119 25.35 -2.05 -0.28
N GLY A 120 24.70 -0.91 -0.42
CA GLY A 120 24.99 0.09 -1.45
C GLY A 120 26.26 0.91 -1.17
N GLY A 121 26.92 0.72 -0.02
CA GLY A 121 28.10 1.47 0.38
C GLY A 121 27.79 2.80 1.07
N TYR A 122 26.55 3.04 1.49
CA TYR A 122 26.17 4.26 2.21
C TYR A 122 26.51 4.13 3.70
N GLU A 123 27.48 4.90 4.18
CA GLU A 123 27.81 5.00 5.62
C GLU A 123 26.62 5.49 6.45
N ARG A 124 25.77 6.34 5.85
CA ARG A 124 24.49 6.78 6.41
C ARG A 124 23.39 6.36 5.44
N PRO A 125 22.73 5.21 5.66
CA PRO A 125 21.63 4.73 4.83
C PRO A 125 20.59 5.80 4.55
N THR A 126 20.03 5.80 3.35
CA THR A 126 18.97 6.72 2.95
C THR A 126 17.68 6.43 3.72
N TYR A 127 16.98 7.51 4.10
CA TYR A 127 15.70 7.39 4.78
C TYR A 127 14.72 8.51 4.39
N LEU A 128 13.44 8.19 4.55
CA LEU A 128 12.33 9.13 4.71
C LEU A 128 11.86 9.01 6.16
N ASP A 129 11.82 10.12 6.90
CA ASP A 129 11.46 10.13 8.31
C ASP A 129 10.46 11.25 8.62
N ASN A 130 9.31 10.90 9.19
CA ASN A 130 8.35 11.89 9.70
C ASN A 130 7.80 12.84 8.60
N LEU A 131 7.58 12.30 7.39
CA LEU A 131 6.95 13.02 6.28
C LEU A 131 5.43 13.08 6.47
N SER A 132 4.80 14.11 5.91
CA SER A 132 3.35 14.18 5.73
C SER A 132 3.04 14.38 4.26
N ILE A 133 2.46 13.38 3.61
CA ILE A 133 2.14 13.38 2.19
C ILE A 133 0.62 13.35 2.06
N HIS A 134 0.01 14.47 1.68
CA HIS A 134 -1.46 14.55 1.69
C HIS A 134 -2.06 15.37 0.56
N HIS A 135 -3.31 15.04 0.19
CA HIS A 135 -4.00 15.63 -0.96
C HIS A 135 -3.14 15.55 -2.23
N CYS A 136 -2.62 14.35 -2.52
CA CYS A 136 -1.68 14.11 -3.60
C CYS A 136 -2.32 13.31 -4.75
N PHE A 137 -1.94 13.66 -5.97
CA PHE A 137 -2.58 13.19 -7.19
C PHE A 137 -1.90 12.01 -7.85
N SER A 138 -0.82 11.47 -7.32
CA SER A 138 -0.53 10.05 -7.49
C SER A 138 0.59 9.59 -6.58
N ARG A 139 0.23 8.57 -5.79
CA ARG A 139 1.01 7.85 -4.81
C ARG A 139 1.53 8.71 -3.66
N CYS A 140 2.05 8.05 -2.64
CA CYS A 140 2.77 8.66 -1.53
C CYS A 140 4.28 8.48 -1.79
N VAL A 141 4.77 7.27 -1.55
CA VAL A 141 6.17 6.88 -1.76
C VAL A 141 6.20 5.73 -2.77
N ALA A 142 6.81 5.96 -3.91
CA ALA A 142 7.08 4.94 -4.92
C ALA A 142 8.55 4.49 -4.83
N ILE A 143 8.75 3.18 -4.71
CA ILE A 143 10.05 2.52 -4.69
C ILE A 143 10.08 1.61 -5.92
N HIS A 144 10.99 1.92 -6.84
CA HIS A 144 11.15 1.20 -8.10
C HIS A 144 12.62 0.79 -8.23
N GLY A 145 12.91 -0.51 -8.34
CA GLY A 145 14.27 -1.06 -8.46
C GLY A 145 15.24 -0.51 -7.41
N THR A 146 14.73 -0.31 -6.20
CA THR A 146 15.43 0.29 -5.06
C THR A 146 15.28 -0.63 -3.85
N HIS A 147 16.36 -0.81 -3.09
CA HIS A 147 16.45 -1.77 -2.00
C HIS A 147 17.05 -1.13 -0.75
N GLY A 148 16.64 -1.60 0.43
CA GLY A 148 17.20 -1.14 1.70
C GLY A 148 16.75 0.25 2.15
N LEU A 149 15.71 0.83 1.54
CA LEU A 149 15.18 2.13 1.96
C LEU A 149 14.44 2.02 3.30
N LEU A 150 14.73 2.95 4.23
CA LEU A 150 13.91 3.15 5.42
C LEU A 150 12.84 4.22 5.15
N VAL A 151 11.58 3.86 5.29
CA VAL A 151 10.43 4.77 5.30
C VAL A 151 9.80 4.70 6.68
N LYS A 152 9.91 5.79 7.45
CA LYS A 152 9.58 5.83 8.86
C LYS A 152 8.68 7.01 9.21
N ASP A 153 7.75 6.80 10.15
CA ASP A 153 6.89 7.84 10.73
C ASP A 153 6.15 8.69 9.67
N THR A 154 5.95 8.13 8.48
CA THR A 154 5.43 8.85 7.31
C THR A 154 3.93 8.69 7.20
N ILE A 155 3.23 9.81 7.04
CA ILE A 155 1.78 9.87 6.83
C ILE A 155 1.51 9.96 5.33
N GLY A 156 0.61 9.12 4.83
CA GLY A 156 -0.03 9.26 3.52
C GLY A 156 -1.52 9.48 3.71
N TYR A 157 -2.08 10.61 3.27
CA TYR A 157 -3.49 10.93 3.50
C TYR A 157 -4.20 11.56 2.29
N ASP A 158 -5.37 11.04 1.91
CA ASP A 158 -6.13 11.48 0.73
C ASP A 158 -5.26 11.52 -0.54
N THR A 159 -4.84 10.34 -0.99
CA THR A 159 -3.95 10.19 -2.16
C THR A 159 -4.58 9.32 -3.24
N LEU A 160 -4.36 9.67 -4.51
CA LEU A 160 -4.79 8.86 -5.65
C LEU A 160 -3.79 7.74 -5.99
N GLY A 161 -4.30 6.57 -6.37
CA GLY A 161 -3.52 5.35 -6.64
C GLY A 161 -2.91 4.73 -5.38
N HIS A 162 -2.21 3.60 -5.53
CA HIS A 162 -1.47 2.97 -4.44
C HIS A 162 -0.55 3.97 -3.73
N CYS A 163 -0.59 4.03 -2.39
CA CYS A 163 0.13 5.05 -1.61
C CYS A 163 1.62 4.69 -1.41
N PHE A 164 1.93 3.68 -0.61
CA PHE A 164 3.27 3.10 -0.48
C PHE A 164 3.42 1.96 -1.49
N PHE A 165 4.21 2.16 -2.53
CA PHE A 165 4.14 1.36 -3.76
C PHE A 165 5.51 0.80 -4.17
N LEU A 166 5.60 -0.52 -4.27
CA LEU A 166 6.72 -1.22 -4.90
C LEU A 166 6.35 -1.56 -6.35
N GLU A 167 7.17 -1.14 -7.32
CA GLU A 167 6.72 -1.08 -8.72
C GLU A 167 6.85 -2.38 -9.51
N ASP A 168 8.01 -3.03 -9.47
CA ASP A 168 8.35 -4.07 -10.46
C ASP A 168 8.53 -5.48 -9.88
N GLY A 169 8.38 -5.66 -8.57
CA GLY A 169 8.50 -6.95 -7.89
C GLY A 169 9.94 -7.36 -7.57
N THR A 170 10.90 -6.44 -7.74
CA THR A 170 12.31 -6.68 -7.44
C THR A 170 12.75 -6.03 -6.13
N GLU A 171 12.02 -5.02 -5.67
CA GLU A 171 12.32 -4.14 -4.55
C GLU A 171 12.31 -4.92 -3.23
N GLN A 172 13.40 -4.87 -2.47
CA GLN A 172 13.64 -5.78 -1.35
C GLN A 172 14.38 -5.07 -0.23
N ARG A 173 14.31 -5.62 0.99
CA ARG A 173 14.94 -5.12 2.21
C ARG A 173 14.53 -3.70 2.58
N ASN A 174 13.52 -3.14 1.93
CA ASN A 174 12.95 -1.86 2.35
C ASN A 174 12.20 -2.08 3.67
N THR A 175 12.24 -1.08 4.54
CA THR A 175 11.59 -1.12 5.85
C THR A 175 10.58 0.02 5.94
N PHE A 176 9.31 -0.34 6.06
CA PHE A 176 8.21 0.53 6.40
C PHE A 176 7.96 0.40 7.90
N TYR A 177 8.40 1.41 8.67
CA TYR A 177 8.31 1.43 10.13
C TYR A 177 7.38 2.55 10.62
N HIS A 178 6.29 2.17 11.30
CA HIS A 178 5.39 3.12 11.96
C HIS A 178 4.82 4.19 11.01
N ASN A 179 4.45 3.79 9.79
CA ASN A 179 3.79 4.68 8.82
C ASN A 179 2.28 4.60 8.94
N LEU A 180 1.60 5.69 8.64
CA LEU A 180 0.15 5.80 8.68
C LEU A 180 -0.39 6.14 7.29
N GLY A 181 -1.19 5.26 6.71
CA GLY A 181 -1.91 5.54 5.48
C GLY A 181 -3.41 5.64 5.71
N LEU A 182 -4.01 6.75 5.28
CA LEU A 182 -5.41 7.09 5.46
C LEU A 182 -6.05 7.52 4.13
N LEU A 183 -7.22 6.99 3.80
CA LEU A 183 -7.99 7.41 2.62
C LEU A 183 -7.20 7.28 1.29
N THR A 184 -6.80 6.06 0.95
CA THR A 184 -6.20 5.79 -0.37
C THR A 184 -7.30 5.60 -1.42
N ARG A 185 -7.28 6.42 -2.47
CA ARG A 185 -8.35 6.52 -3.47
C ARG A 185 -7.88 6.03 -4.83
N SER A 186 -8.82 5.57 -5.66
CA SER A 186 -8.55 5.08 -7.00
C SER A 186 -7.91 6.15 -7.90
N GLY A 187 -6.99 5.72 -8.77
CA GLY A 187 -6.33 6.53 -9.78
C GLY A 187 -6.44 5.88 -11.17
N THR A 188 -5.80 6.48 -12.17
CA THR A 188 -5.90 6.04 -13.57
C THR A 188 -4.62 5.41 -14.12
N ILE A 189 -3.49 5.54 -13.41
CA ILE A 189 -2.16 5.19 -13.90
C ILE A 189 -2.05 3.70 -14.24
N LEU A 190 -2.31 2.81 -13.29
CA LEU A 190 -2.30 1.36 -13.50
C LEU A 190 -3.74 0.82 -13.55
N PRO A 191 -3.99 -0.31 -14.24
CA PRO A 191 -5.28 -0.99 -14.15
C PRO A 191 -5.71 -1.26 -12.71
N SER A 192 -4.76 -1.65 -11.85
CA SER A 192 -4.97 -1.89 -10.42
C SER A 192 -5.40 -0.66 -9.63
N ASP A 193 -5.01 0.55 -10.06
CA ASP A 193 -5.40 1.80 -9.42
C ASP A 193 -6.88 2.14 -9.67
N ARG A 194 -7.50 1.59 -10.73
CA ARG A 194 -8.78 2.07 -11.27
C ARG A 194 -9.99 1.56 -10.48
N ASN A 195 -10.96 2.46 -10.25
CA ASN A 195 -12.30 2.05 -9.85
C ASN A 195 -13.09 1.46 -11.04
N GLU A 196 -14.32 1.02 -10.79
CA GLU A 196 -15.20 0.44 -11.80
C GLU A 196 -15.38 1.33 -13.05
N ALA A 197 -15.72 2.61 -12.85
CA ALA A 197 -15.97 3.54 -13.96
C ALA A 197 -14.71 3.74 -14.81
N MET A 198 -13.55 3.94 -14.17
CA MET A 198 -12.26 4.08 -14.84
C MET A 198 -11.86 2.79 -15.57
N CYS A 199 -12.09 1.62 -14.97
CA CYS A 199 -11.76 0.32 -15.54
C CYS A 199 -12.54 0.05 -16.84
N LEU A 200 -13.83 0.39 -16.85
CA LEU A 200 -14.69 0.22 -18.04
C LEU A 200 -14.42 1.26 -19.13
N ALA A 201 -13.99 2.47 -18.77
CA ALA A 201 -13.75 3.56 -19.69
C ALA A 201 -12.34 3.52 -20.33
N ILE A 202 -11.29 3.22 -19.55
CA ILE A 202 -9.91 3.24 -20.00
C ILE A 202 -9.56 1.90 -20.66
N ARG A 203 -9.64 1.88 -22.00
CA ARG A 203 -9.47 0.66 -22.82
C ARG A 203 -8.38 0.81 -23.89
N SER A 204 -7.53 1.83 -23.81
CA SER A 204 -6.49 2.12 -24.81
C SER A 204 -5.40 1.04 -24.92
N HIS A 205 -5.28 0.17 -23.92
CA HIS A 205 -4.21 -0.83 -23.82
C HIS A 205 -4.70 -2.28 -23.74
N VAL A 206 -5.99 -2.51 -24.00
CA VAL A 206 -6.54 -3.86 -24.17
C VAL A 206 -6.41 -4.31 -25.63
N TYR A 207 -6.54 -5.62 -25.88
CA TYR A 207 -6.55 -6.14 -27.24
C TYR A 207 -7.94 -6.10 -27.86
N GLY A 208 -8.04 -5.59 -29.09
CA GLY A 208 -9.29 -5.55 -29.86
C GLY A 208 -10.39 -4.77 -29.15
N SER A 209 -11.57 -5.38 -29.05
CA SER A 209 -12.75 -4.79 -28.41
C SER A 209 -13.02 -5.34 -27.01
N TYR A 210 -12.01 -5.88 -26.32
CA TYR A 210 -12.17 -6.41 -24.98
C TYR A 210 -12.70 -5.36 -23.99
N VAL A 211 -13.62 -5.77 -23.13
CA VAL A 211 -14.18 -4.95 -22.06
C VAL A 211 -13.63 -5.52 -20.75
N PRO A 212 -12.81 -4.75 -20.01
CA PRO A 212 -12.30 -5.19 -18.71
C PRO A 212 -13.40 -5.59 -17.75
N VAL A 213 -13.13 -6.57 -16.90
CA VAL A 213 -14.00 -7.01 -15.82
C VAL A 213 -13.50 -6.37 -14.51
N PRO A 214 -14.18 -5.36 -13.96
CA PRO A 214 -13.65 -4.56 -12.85
C PRO A 214 -13.14 -5.36 -11.65
N SER A 215 -13.87 -6.41 -11.26
CA SER A 215 -13.56 -7.24 -10.09
C SER A 215 -12.35 -8.17 -10.26
N THR A 216 -11.91 -8.41 -11.49
CA THR A 216 -10.75 -9.27 -11.79
C THR A 216 -9.59 -8.55 -12.43
N ASP A 217 -9.84 -7.41 -13.08
CA ASP A 217 -8.85 -6.72 -13.88
C ASP A 217 -8.33 -5.43 -13.21
N CYS A 218 -9.15 -4.82 -12.35
CA CYS A 218 -8.90 -3.51 -11.73
C CYS A 218 -9.23 -3.57 -10.24
N MET A 219 -9.71 -2.45 -9.67
CA MET A 219 -10.25 -2.35 -8.32
C MET A 219 -9.34 -3.00 -7.28
N ALA A 220 -8.07 -2.60 -7.30
CA ALA A 220 -7.06 -3.16 -6.42
C ALA A 220 -6.23 -2.11 -5.69
N VAL A 221 -6.69 -0.86 -5.69
CA VAL A 221 -5.99 0.26 -5.06
C VAL A 221 -5.74 -0.05 -3.58
N SER A 222 -4.50 0.17 -3.13
CA SER A 222 -4.08 -0.22 -1.80
C SER A 222 -3.20 0.80 -1.13
N THR A 223 -3.30 0.90 0.20
CA THR A 223 -2.43 1.80 0.95
C THR A 223 -0.98 1.33 0.90
N PHE A 224 -0.74 0.04 1.11
CA PHE A 224 0.55 -0.61 0.90
C PHE A 224 0.43 -1.63 -0.23
N TRP A 225 1.13 -1.40 -1.34
CA TRP A 225 1.24 -2.31 -2.48
C TRP A 225 2.64 -2.92 -2.49
N ILE A 226 2.74 -4.17 -2.04
CA ILE A 226 3.99 -4.85 -1.77
C ILE A 226 4.20 -5.94 -2.83
N ALA A 227 4.91 -5.57 -3.91
CA ALA A 227 5.16 -6.42 -5.07
C ALA A 227 6.14 -7.58 -4.80
N ASN A 228 6.93 -7.49 -3.72
CA ASN A 228 7.90 -8.48 -3.30
C ASN A 228 7.84 -8.67 -1.78
N PRO A 229 7.74 -9.91 -1.28
CA PRO A 229 7.51 -10.17 0.15
C PRO A 229 8.73 -9.92 1.04
N ASN A 230 9.95 -9.84 0.49
CA ASN A 230 11.15 -9.56 1.29
C ASN A 230 11.29 -8.07 1.61
N ASN A 231 10.28 -7.49 2.27
CA ASN A 231 10.30 -6.13 2.81
C ASN A 231 9.72 -6.16 4.22
N ASN A 232 10.16 -5.25 5.08
CA ASN A 232 9.73 -5.22 6.47
C ASN A 232 8.58 -4.24 6.63
N LEU A 233 7.44 -4.71 7.14
CA LEU A 233 6.29 -3.90 7.53
C LEU A 233 6.11 -4.04 9.04
N ILE A 234 6.45 -2.99 9.77
CA ILE A 234 6.49 -2.98 11.23
C ILE A 234 5.68 -1.79 11.74
N GLU A 235 4.70 -2.04 12.61
CA GLU A 235 3.93 -1.00 13.31
C GLU A 235 3.19 -0.01 12.40
N ASN A 236 2.91 -0.39 11.14
CA ASN A 236 2.18 0.49 10.22
C ASN A 236 0.67 0.39 10.44
N ALA A 237 -0.04 1.48 10.14
CA ALA A 237 -1.49 1.52 10.10
C ALA A 237 -2.00 1.83 8.67
N ALA A 238 -2.98 1.08 8.18
CA ALA A 238 -3.63 1.32 6.90
C ALA A 238 -5.15 1.36 7.06
N ALA A 239 -5.77 2.51 6.79
CA ALA A 239 -7.20 2.65 6.92
C ALA A 239 -7.89 3.50 5.86
N GLY A 240 -9.14 3.14 5.56
CA GLY A 240 -9.96 3.88 4.60
C GLY A 240 -9.54 3.70 3.14
N ALA A 241 -8.75 2.67 2.81
CA ALA A 241 -8.45 2.36 1.41
C ALA A 241 -9.73 1.99 0.65
N GLN A 242 -9.84 2.46 -0.59
CA GLN A 242 -10.97 2.13 -1.46
C GLN A 242 -10.99 0.65 -1.91
N ASP A 243 -9.91 -0.12 -1.68
CA ASP A 243 -9.93 -1.58 -1.77
C ASP A 243 -9.21 -2.25 -0.59
N VAL A 244 -7.87 -2.31 -0.59
CA VAL A 244 -7.09 -3.06 0.42
C VAL A 244 -6.17 -2.17 1.24
N GLY A 245 -6.08 -2.41 2.56
CA GLY A 245 -5.08 -1.74 3.41
C GLY A 245 -3.65 -2.13 3.02
N ILE A 246 -3.27 -3.39 3.27
CA ILE A 246 -1.96 -3.94 2.91
C ILE A 246 -2.16 -5.11 1.93
N TRP A 247 -1.56 -5.02 0.74
CA TRP A 247 -1.62 -6.07 -0.27
C TRP A 247 -0.23 -6.56 -0.65
N TYR A 248 0.06 -7.83 -0.36
CA TYR A 248 1.15 -8.58 -0.98
C TYR A 248 0.67 -9.22 -2.29
N ILE A 249 1.08 -8.64 -3.41
CA ILE A 249 0.69 -9.05 -4.76
C ILE A 249 1.93 -9.37 -5.57
N PHE A 250 1.95 -10.50 -6.26
CA PHE A 250 3.20 -11.03 -6.79
C PHE A 250 3.37 -10.80 -8.28
N HIS A 251 4.55 -10.32 -8.66
CA HIS A 251 4.97 -10.28 -10.06
C HIS A 251 5.65 -11.61 -10.38
N ARG A 252 5.01 -12.45 -11.21
CA ARG A 252 5.54 -13.77 -11.58
C ARG A 252 6.92 -13.69 -12.23
N VAL A 253 7.17 -12.62 -12.97
CA VAL A 253 8.50 -12.17 -13.41
C VAL A 253 8.60 -10.68 -13.14
N PRO A 254 9.80 -10.13 -12.90
CA PRO A 254 9.99 -8.69 -12.85
C PRO A 254 9.41 -8.00 -14.08
N THR A 255 8.74 -6.88 -13.85
CA THR A 255 8.08 -6.10 -14.89
C THR A 255 8.92 -4.88 -15.26
N GLY A 256 8.43 -4.09 -16.22
CA GLY A 256 8.86 -2.71 -16.41
C GLY A 256 10.35 -2.60 -16.74
N GLN A 257 11.06 -1.72 -16.04
CA GLN A 257 12.50 -1.51 -16.25
C GLN A 257 13.36 -2.55 -15.52
N SER A 258 12.72 -3.41 -14.72
CA SER A 258 13.36 -4.51 -14.02
C SER A 258 13.24 -5.86 -14.73
N GLU A 259 12.62 -5.91 -15.92
CA GLU A 259 12.42 -7.14 -16.71
C GLU A 259 13.73 -7.94 -16.88
N GLY A 260 13.67 -9.25 -16.65
CA GLY A 260 14.79 -10.17 -16.80
C GLY A 260 15.80 -10.21 -15.64
N GLN A 261 15.62 -9.42 -14.57
CA GLN A 261 16.55 -9.44 -13.42
C GLN A 261 16.49 -10.73 -12.58
N TYR A 262 15.32 -11.37 -12.49
CA TYR A 262 15.10 -12.58 -11.70
C TYR A 262 14.35 -13.64 -12.50
N PRO A 263 14.53 -14.93 -12.16
CA PRO A 263 13.79 -16.01 -12.79
C PRO A 263 12.30 -15.94 -12.45
N GLU A 264 11.51 -16.69 -13.23
CA GLU A 264 10.07 -16.87 -13.01
C GLU A 264 9.76 -17.43 -11.61
N GLY A 265 8.69 -16.92 -10.99
CA GLY A 265 8.22 -17.30 -9.66
C GLY A 265 9.07 -16.74 -8.51
N ARG A 266 10.12 -15.96 -8.77
CA ARG A 266 11.04 -15.49 -7.71
C ARG A 266 10.30 -14.79 -6.57
N ALA A 267 9.40 -13.85 -6.86
CA ALA A 267 8.66 -13.12 -5.84
C ALA A 267 7.72 -14.03 -5.03
N GLU A 268 7.06 -14.99 -5.70
CA GLU A 268 6.14 -15.97 -5.09
C GLU A 268 6.86 -16.92 -4.12
N HIS A 269 8.13 -17.21 -4.37
CA HIS A 269 8.97 -18.09 -3.55
C HIS A 269 9.80 -17.35 -2.50
N THR A 270 9.85 -16.03 -2.55
CA THR A 270 10.73 -15.25 -1.68
C THR A 270 10.20 -15.28 -0.24
N PRO A 271 11.05 -15.59 0.77
CA PRO A 271 10.64 -15.49 2.16
C PRO A 271 10.14 -14.11 2.54
N LEU A 272 9.08 -14.06 3.34
CA LEU A 272 8.54 -12.83 3.90
C LEU A 272 9.62 -12.12 4.74
N GLY A 273 9.70 -10.80 4.62
CA GLY A 273 10.39 -9.96 5.57
C GLY A 273 9.69 -9.95 6.94
N VAL A 274 10.04 -8.99 7.79
CA VAL A 274 9.36 -8.86 9.08
C VAL A 274 7.96 -8.29 8.86
N PHE A 275 6.93 -9.01 9.29
CA PHE A 275 5.58 -8.47 9.46
C PHE A 275 5.23 -8.46 10.95
N TYR A 276 5.21 -7.28 11.56
CA TYR A 276 5.00 -7.16 13.00
C TYR A 276 4.10 -5.99 13.37
N ASN A 277 3.07 -6.28 14.17
CA ASN A 277 2.24 -5.28 14.86
C ASN A 277 1.59 -4.23 13.93
N ASN A 278 1.25 -4.62 12.71
CA ASN A 278 0.54 -3.74 11.77
C ASN A 278 -0.96 -3.72 12.08
N ARG A 279 -1.61 -2.60 11.80
CA ARG A 279 -3.04 -2.40 11.98
C ARG A 279 -3.72 -2.07 10.66
N VAL A 280 -4.87 -2.68 10.41
CA VAL A 280 -5.60 -2.50 9.15
C VAL A 280 -7.09 -2.39 9.42
N HIS A 281 -7.70 -1.26 9.07
CA HIS A 281 -9.12 -1.08 9.38
C HIS A 281 -9.89 -0.18 8.42
N SER A 282 -11.21 -0.28 8.43
CA SER A 282 -12.07 0.57 7.60
C SER A 282 -11.75 0.53 6.10
N ASN A 283 -11.17 -0.58 5.60
CA ASN A 283 -10.88 -0.78 4.18
C ASN A 283 -12.05 -1.49 3.49
N PHE A 284 -12.23 -1.23 2.19
CA PHE A 284 -13.41 -1.71 1.46
C PHE A 284 -13.47 -3.22 1.28
N LYS A 285 -12.36 -3.86 0.88
CA LYS A 285 -12.31 -5.28 0.58
C LYS A 285 -11.53 -6.08 1.60
N ALA A 286 -10.32 -5.64 1.97
CA ALA A 286 -9.55 -6.35 2.96
C ALA A 286 -8.64 -5.43 3.77
N GLY A 287 -8.44 -5.77 5.04
CA GLY A 287 -7.37 -5.19 5.83
C GLY A 287 -6.00 -5.63 5.30
N LEU A 288 -5.74 -6.95 5.35
CA LEU A 288 -4.56 -7.59 4.75
C LEU A 288 -4.98 -8.54 3.62
N PHE A 289 -4.29 -8.48 2.49
CA PHE A 289 -4.47 -9.42 1.38
C PHE A 289 -3.12 -10.00 0.95
N ILE A 290 -2.99 -11.34 0.98
CA ILE A 290 -1.77 -12.04 0.54
C ILE A 290 -2.15 -13.01 -0.58
N GLY A 291 -1.63 -12.76 -1.78
CA GLY A 291 -1.92 -13.55 -2.97
C GLY A 291 -2.42 -12.67 -4.11
N LYS A 292 -2.79 -13.31 -5.22
CA LYS A 292 -2.93 -12.64 -6.53
C LYS A 292 -1.58 -12.16 -7.06
N GLY A 293 -1.56 -11.90 -8.34
CA GLY A 293 -0.42 -11.34 -9.03
C GLY A 293 -0.85 -10.25 -10.00
N VAL A 294 0.06 -9.89 -10.89
CA VAL A 294 -0.26 -9.02 -12.02
C VAL A 294 0.05 -9.74 -13.33
N LYS A 295 -0.68 -9.38 -14.38
CA LYS A 295 -0.39 -9.84 -15.74
C LYS A 295 0.92 -9.22 -16.22
N THR A 296 1.91 -10.07 -16.50
CA THR A 296 3.26 -9.64 -16.92
C THR A 296 3.48 -9.68 -18.44
N THR A 297 2.45 -10.04 -19.22
CA THR A 297 2.50 -10.05 -20.69
C THR A 297 1.71 -8.88 -21.27
N ARG A 298 2.07 -8.45 -22.49
CA ARG A 298 1.26 -7.45 -23.22
C ARG A 298 -0.09 -8.04 -23.65
N ALA A 299 -1.08 -7.19 -23.88
CA ALA A 299 -2.38 -7.62 -24.39
C ALA A 299 -2.24 -8.27 -25.78
N SER A 300 -2.94 -9.37 -26.00
CA SER A 300 -2.90 -10.15 -27.25
C SER A 300 -4.26 -10.81 -27.54
N ALA A 301 -4.38 -11.52 -28.66
CA ALA A 301 -5.59 -12.28 -28.97
C ALA A 301 -5.88 -13.38 -27.94
N ASP A 302 -4.84 -13.99 -27.37
CA ASP A 302 -4.95 -15.10 -26.42
C ASP A 302 -5.27 -14.63 -24.99
N ASP A 303 -4.75 -13.46 -24.61
CA ASP A 303 -5.10 -12.77 -23.37
C ASP A 303 -5.26 -11.27 -23.64
N PRO A 304 -6.51 -10.81 -23.81
CA PRO A 304 -6.78 -9.46 -24.26
C PRO A 304 -6.70 -8.40 -23.16
N ARG A 305 -6.49 -8.80 -21.91
CA ARG A 305 -6.42 -7.90 -20.76
C ARG A 305 -5.15 -7.03 -20.81
N GLU A 306 -5.27 -5.83 -20.25
CA GLU A 306 -4.17 -4.86 -20.16
C GLU A 306 -2.98 -5.40 -19.35
N TYR A 307 -1.77 -4.99 -19.73
CA TYR A 307 -0.56 -5.29 -18.96
C TYR A 307 -0.67 -4.69 -17.54
N LEU A 308 -0.20 -5.41 -16.51
CA LEU A 308 -0.33 -5.07 -15.08
C LEU A 308 -1.77 -5.06 -14.54
N THR A 309 -2.72 -5.64 -15.27
CA THR A 309 -4.02 -6.01 -14.68
C THR A 309 -3.84 -7.03 -13.56
N VAL A 310 -4.79 -7.09 -12.62
CA VAL A 310 -4.76 -8.11 -11.57
C VAL A 310 -4.85 -9.51 -12.19
N ASP A 311 -4.05 -10.43 -11.69
CA ASP A 311 -3.99 -11.82 -12.12
C ASP A 311 -3.85 -12.77 -10.91
N ASN A 312 -3.67 -14.05 -11.18
CA ASN A 312 -3.48 -15.07 -10.16
C ASN A 312 -2.00 -15.38 -9.94
N ALA A 313 -1.60 -15.36 -8.68
CA ALA A 313 -0.34 -15.90 -8.21
C ALA A 313 -0.59 -16.59 -6.86
N ARG A 314 0.33 -17.45 -6.45
CA ARG A 314 0.23 -18.19 -5.18
C ARG A 314 1.50 -17.94 -4.37
N PHE A 315 1.33 -17.58 -3.10
CA PHE A 315 2.49 -17.37 -2.25
C PHE A 315 2.94 -18.70 -1.67
N HIS A 316 4.18 -19.11 -1.91
CA HIS A 316 4.74 -20.31 -1.30
C HIS A 316 6.23 -20.11 -1.08
N PRO A 317 6.62 -19.47 0.04
CA PRO A 317 8.00 -19.11 0.34
C PRO A 317 8.89 -20.34 0.56
N HIS A 318 10.06 -20.34 -0.07
CA HIS A 318 11.08 -21.38 0.06
C HIS A 318 12.44 -20.75 0.40
N GLN A 319 13.32 -21.54 1.01
CA GLN A 319 14.68 -21.07 1.33
C GLN A 319 15.37 -20.58 0.05
N ASP A 320 16.00 -19.41 0.11
CA ASP A 320 16.67 -18.74 -1.01
C ASP A 320 15.77 -18.45 -2.23
N ALA A 321 14.44 -18.50 -2.05
CA ALA A 321 13.44 -18.45 -3.10
C ALA A 321 13.61 -19.53 -4.18
N ASP A 322 14.05 -20.72 -3.76
CA ASP A 322 14.29 -21.89 -4.60
C ASP A 322 13.21 -22.96 -4.31
N PRO A 323 12.32 -23.29 -5.27
CA PRO A 323 11.23 -24.22 -5.06
C PRO A 323 11.68 -25.66 -4.76
N GLU A 324 12.94 -26.01 -5.01
CA GLU A 324 13.49 -27.33 -4.68
C GLU A 324 14.00 -27.43 -3.23
N LYS A 325 14.08 -26.31 -2.51
CA LYS A 325 14.52 -26.24 -1.12
C LYS A 325 13.34 -26.32 -0.14
N PRO A 326 13.57 -26.54 1.17
CA PRO A 326 12.48 -26.53 2.14
C PRO A 326 11.71 -25.19 2.15
N ARG A 327 10.42 -25.28 2.48
CA ARG A 327 9.56 -24.11 2.69
C ARG A 327 9.99 -23.31 3.92
N VAL A 328 9.77 -21.99 3.86
CA VAL A 328 10.06 -21.05 4.95
C VAL A 328 8.76 -20.43 5.40
N PRO A 329 8.27 -20.68 6.64
CA PRO A 329 7.02 -20.12 7.08
C PRO A 329 6.97 -18.59 7.01
N ALA A 330 5.90 -18.05 6.43
CA ALA A 330 5.61 -16.62 6.44
C ALA A 330 4.82 -16.26 7.69
N VAL A 331 5.47 -15.59 8.64
CA VAL A 331 4.85 -15.26 9.94
C VAL A 331 4.25 -13.86 9.89
N ILE A 332 2.93 -13.79 10.06
CA ILE A 332 2.14 -12.57 10.27
C ILE A 332 1.93 -12.42 11.77
N ASP A 333 2.73 -11.59 12.41
CA ASP A 333 2.73 -11.45 13.88
C ASP A 333 2.09 -10.13 14.32
N GLY A 334 1.17 -10.18 15.29
CA GLY A 334 0.58 -8.98 15.87
C GLY A 334 -0.39 -8.23 14.96
N LEU A 335 -0.96 -8.86 13.92
CA LEU A 335 -1.92 -8.17 13.05
C LEU A 335 -3.19 -7.82 13.83
N ILE A 336 -3.56 -6.54 13.84
CA ILE A 336 -4.86 -6.09 14.32
C ILE A 336 -5.71 -5.63 13.13
N ALA A 337 -6.76 -6.37 12.82
CA ALA A 337 -7.65 -6.05 11.71
C ALA A 337 -9.08 -5.81 12.19
N PHE A 338 -9.65 -4.63 11.93
CA PHE A 338 -11.02 -4.36 12.35
C PHE A 338 -11.82 -3.48 11.41
N LYS A 339 -13.15 -3.56 11.47
CA LYS A 339 -14.06 -2.69 10.68
C LYS A 339 -13.78 -2.67 9.18
N ASN A 340 -13.11 -3.70 8.65
CA ASN A 340 -12.96 -3.86 7.21
C ASN A 340 -14.28 -4.44 6.67
N ASN A 341 -14.78 -3.86 5.60
CA ASN A 341 -16.14 -4.13 5.14
C ASN A 341 -16.36 -5.57 4.66
N ASP A 342 -15.34 -6.19 4.05
CA ASP A 342 -15.40 -7.59 3.65
C ASP A 342 -14.46 -8.44 4.52
N HIS A 343 -13.13 -8.42 4.30
CA HIS A 343 -12.19 -9.26 5.05
C HIS A 343 -11.32 -8.49 6.04
N GLY A 344 -11.10 -9.02 7.24
CA GLY A 344 -10.01 -8.57 8.12
C GLY A 344 -8.66 -8.95 7.51
N ALA A 345 -8.49 -10.22 7.17
CA ALA A 345 -7.42 -10.70 6.30
C ALA A 345 -7.88 -11.79 5.33
N TRP A 346 -7.29 -11.79 4.14
CA TRP A 346 -7.39 -12.85 3.16
C TRP A 346 -5.99 -13.32 2.78
N ALA A 347 -5.74 -14.63 2.83
CA ALA A 347 -4.45 -15.19 2.46
C ALA A 347 -4.61 -16.44 1.60
N ARG A 348 -3.85 -16.49 0.50
CA ARG A 348 -3.72 -17.67 -0.36
C ARG A 348 -2.27 -18.02 -0.57
N GLY A 349 -1.94 -19.26 -0.27
CA GLY A 349 -0.59 -19.75 -0.36
C GLY A 349 -0.35 -20.94 0.56
N GLY A 350 0.93 -21.25 0.76
CA GLY A 350 1.39 -22.27 1.69
C GLY A 350 2.21 -21.69 2.82
N ASP A 351 2.10 -22.30 4.01
CA ASP A 351 2.98 -22.07 5.16
C ASP A 351 2.92 -20.64 5.70
N ILE A 352 1.73 -20.05 5.66
CA ILE A 352 1.43 -18.75 6.27
C ILE A 352 0.96 -19.01 7.71
N ILE A 353 1.57 -18.30 8.66
CA ILE A 353 1.28 -18.41 10.09
C ILE A 353 0.80 -17.07 10.62
N PHE A 354 -0.46 -17.02 11.07
CA PHE A 354 -0.95 -15.87 11.84
C PHE A 354 -0.69 -16.14 13.32
N ARG A 355 0.00 -15.20 13.97
CA ARG A 355 0.38 -15.26 15.38
C ARG A 355 0.01 -13.97 16.10
N ASN A 356 -0.41 -14.07 17.36
CA ASN A 356 -0.74 -12.92 18.21
C ASN A 356 -1.67 -11.89 17.54
N SER A 357 -2.57 -12.36 16.66
CA SER A 357 -3.36 -11.51 15.77
C SER A 357 -4.81 -11.42 16.25
N GLY A 358 -5.41 -10.24 16.09
CA GLY A 358 -6.78 -9.93 16.50
C GLY A 358 -7.65 -9.48 15.33
N PHE A 359 -8.88 -10.00 15.26
CA PHE A 359 -9.85 -9.67 14.23
C PHE A 359 -11.19 -9.32 14.88
N SER A 360 -11.68 -8.09 14.66
CA SER A 360 -12.94 -7.59 15.25
C SER A 360 -13.77 -6.80 14.24
N ASP A 361 -15.10 -6.87 14.27
CA ASP A 361 -16.00 -6.04 13.44
C ASP A 361 -15.72 -6.05 11.93
N ASN A 362 -15.08 -7.10 11.40
CA ASN A 362 -14.92 -7.27 9.94
C ASN A 362 -16.12 -8.05 9.39
N GLY A 363 -16.44 -7.91 8.10
CA GLY A 363 -17.44 -8.76 7.45
C GLY A 363 -17.12 -10.26 7.64
N ILE A 364 -15.84 -10.62 7.46
CA ILE A 364 -15.23 -11.92 7.71
C ILE A 364 -13.85 -11.66 8.34
N GLY A 365 -13.59 -12.19 9.53
CA GLY A 365 -12.32 -11.96 10.24
C GLY A 365 -11.08 -12.41 9.45
N LEU A 366 -11.03 -13.69 9.07
CA LEU A 366 -9.88 -14.29 8.38
C LEU A 366 -10.34 -15.33 7.35
N THR A 367 -9.86 -15.21 6.11
CA THR A 367 -10.08 -16.18 5.03
C THR A 367 -8.75 -16.79 4.61
N LEU A 368 -8.68 -18.12 4.64
CA LEU A 368 -7.48 -18.88 4.28
C LEU A 368 -7.80 -19.81 3.11
N ALA A 369 -7.07 -19.67 2.01
CA ALA A 369 -7.19 -20.51 0.83
C ALA A 369 -5.89 -21.27 0.58
N SER A 370 -5.87 -22.54 1.00
CA SER A 370 -4.71 -23.41 0.81
C SER A 370 -4.59 -23.90 -0.63
N THR A 371 -3.36 -24.13 -1.09
CA THR A 371 -3.10 -24.97 -2.25
C THR A 371 -3.02 -26.45 -1.83
N SER A 372 -3.24 -27.39 -2.76
CA SER A 372 -3.31 -28.83 -2.45
C SER A 372 -2.04 -29.34 -1.76
N GLY A 373 -2.18 -29.94 -0.58
CA GLY A 373 -1.07 -30.53 0.19
C GLY A 373 -0.35 -29.56 1.14
N GLU A 374 -0.88 -28.35 1.32
CA GLU A 374 -0.24 -27.29 2.11
C GLU A 374 -1.01 -27.03 3.41
N TYR A 375 -0.31 -26.48 4.40
CA TYR A 375 -0.92 -26.07 5.67
C TYR A 375 -0.89 -24.55 5.76
N ILE A 376 -2.01 -23.96 6.15
CA ILE A 376 -2.05 -22.63 6.73
C ILE A 376 -2.35 -22.84 8.20
N VAL A 377 -1.44 -22.42 9.08
CA VAL A 377 -1.52 -22.71 10.51
C VAL A 377 -1.90 -21.42 11.23
N ILE A 378 -2.95 -21.49 12.05
CA ILE A 378 -3.25 -20.41 12.98
C ILE A 378 -2.69 -20.81 14.33
N ALA A 379 -1.73 -20.04 14.84
CA ALA A 379 -1.11 -20.26 16.13
C ALA A 379 -1.40 -19.03 17.00
N GLU A 380 -2.40 -19.15 17.88
CA GLU A 380 -2.85 -18.10 18.81
C GLU A 380 -3.51 -16.89 18.12
N TYR A 381 -4.84 -16.92 18.05
CA TYR A 381 -5.66 -15.84 17.52
C TYR A 381 -6.83 -15.56 18.46
N PHE A 382 -7.27 -14.30 18.52
CA PHE A 382 -8.48 -13.90 19.21
C PHE A 382 -9.52 -13.46 18.16
N LEU A 383 -10.62 -14.22 18.05
CA LEU A 383 -11.83 -13.78 17.36
C LEU A 383 -12.77 -13.22 18.41
N LEU A 384 -13.24 -11.99 18.19
CA LEU A 384 -14.24 -11.37 19.05
C LEU A 384 -15.46 -11.07 18.17
N ASP A 385 -16.59 -11.66 18.55
CA ASP A 385 -17.87 -11.48 17.87
C ASP A 385 -18.47 -10.16 18.36
N GLY A 386 -18.28 -9.08 17.59
CA GLY A 386 -18.86 -7.77 17.83
C GLY A 386 -20.35 -7.74 17.47
N ARG A 387 -21.18 -8.56 18.13
CA ARG A 387 -22.61 -8.28 18.24
C ARG A 387 -22.85 -7.50 19.53
N SER A 388 -22.79 -6.17 19.42
CA SER A 388 -23.45 -5.26 20.37
C SER A 388 -24.71 -4.69 19.75
#